data_AF-M7ZTY2-F1
#
_entry.id   AF-M7ZTY2-F1
#
_cell.length_a   1.000
_cell.length_b   1.000
_cell.length_c   1.000
_cell.angle_alpha   90.00
_cell.angle_beta   90.00
_cell.angle_gamma   90.00
#
_symmetry.space_group_name_H-M   'P 1'
#
loop_
_entity.id
_entity.type
_entity.pdbx_description
1 polymer ?
#
loop_
_entity_poly.entity_id
_entity_poly.type
_entity_poly.pdbx_seq_one_letter_code
_entity_poly.pdbx_strand_id
1 'polypeptide(L)'
;MARFFGWFFFFISLGSLLAVTVLVYVQDNVGRRWGYGACVVAILAGLGVFLAGTPRYRFKKLAGSPLTQIAAVTAAAWRKRALPLPSDPSSLYDVDDAAAAGEDVGGKRKLPHSKQCRFLDQAAIVEVELEPSSPSSGKKKRKKWAVCTVTEVEEVKQVRIFVGLFLSILAMAVAGLTERHRLSASTAGIQLSVFLIVPQFLLVGAGEAFTYIGQLDFFLRECPRDMKTMSTGLFLTTLSLGFFLSSGLVSVVHAVTTSGGRRPWLANDIDKGRLDYFYWLLAAISTANLGIFVAAAKGYVYKEKRLANAGFIELHVEEVAVHA
;
A
#
# COMPACT_ATOMS: atom_id res chain seq x y z
N MET A 1 -3.22 -24.33 -10.32
CA MET A 1 -3.44 -22.87 -10.16
C MET A 1 -2.29 -22.03 -10.74
N ALA A 2 -1.03 -22.33 -10.46
CA ALA A 2 0.12 -21.53 -10.94
C ALA A 2 0.17 -21.33 -12.47
N ARG A 3 -0.14 -22.36 -13.28
CA ARG A 3 -0.17 -22.25 -14.76
C ARG A 3 -1.22 -21.24 -15.26
N PHE A 4 -2.40 -21.22 -14.64
CA PHE A 4 -3.46 -20.27 -14.99
C PHE A 4 -3.02 -18.84 -14.68
N PHE A 5 -2.53 -18.60 -13.46
CA PHE A 5 -2.08 -17.27 -13.05
C PHE A 5 -0.86 -16.79 -13.87
N GLY A 6 0.07 -17.67 -14.22
CA GLY A 6 1.20 -17.32 -15.09
C GLY A 6 0.75 -16.80 -16.45
N TRP A 7 -0.14 -17.53 -17.14
CA TRP A 7 -0.72 -17.07 -18.40
C TRP A 7 -1.56 -15.81 -18.25
N PHE A 8 -2.34 -15.71 -17.18
CA PHE A 8 -3.15 -14.53 -16.88
C PHE A 8 -2.29 -13.27 -16.75
N PHE A 9 -1.22 -13.31 -15.98
CA PHE A 9 -0.30 -12.17 -15.85
C PHE A 9 0.42 -11.85 -17.17
N PHE A 10 0.81 -12.88 -17.94
CA PHE A 10 1.38 -12.67 -19.26
C PHE A 10 0.44 -11.88 -20.20
N PHE A 11 -0.84 -12.26 -20.25
CA PHE A 11 -1.83 -11.54 -21.06
C PHE A 11 -2.13 -10.13 -20.54
N ILE A 12 -2.12 -9.91 -19.22
CA ILE A 12 -2.25 -8.55 -18.66
C ILE A 12 -1.07 -7.68 -19.09
N SER A 13 0.17 -8.17 -18.97
CA SER A 13 1.36 -7.42 -19.35
C SER A 13 1.42 -7.15 -20.86
N LEU A 14 1.05 -8.13 -21.69
CA LEU A 14 0.93 -7.93 -23.13
C LEU A 14 -0.17 -6.92 -23.46
N GLY A 15 -1.33 -7.02 -22.80
CA GLY A 15 -2.44 -6.09 -22.97
C GLY A 15 -2.09 -4.66 -22.55
N SER A 16 -1.36 -4.46 -21.45
CA SER A 16 -0.90 -3.14 -21.03
C SER A 16 0.08 -2.53 -22.03
N LEU A 17 0.97 -3.33 -22.62
CA LEU A 17 1.90 -2.86 -23.65
C LEU A 17 1.16 -2.43 -24.93
N LEU A 18 0.20 -3.24 -25.38
CA LEU A 18 -0.65 -2.91 -26.53
C LEU A 18 -1.53 -1.68 -26.26
N ALA A 19 -1.98 -1.48 -25.02
CA ALA A 19 -2.77 -0.32 -24.64
C ALA A 19 -1.94 0.98 -24.71
N VAL A 20 -0.69 0.99 -24.24
CA VAL A 20 0.14 2.20 -24.30
C VAL A 20 0.75 2.46 -25.68
N THR A 21 0.71 1.49 -26.59
CA THR A 21 1.27 1.61 -27.95
C THR A 21 0.18 1.69 -29.02
N VAL A 22 -0.50 0.57 -29.28
CA VAL A 22 -1.49 0.43 -30.36
C VAL A 22 -2.73 1.26 -30.10
N LEU A 23 -3.28 1.23 -28.88
CA LEU A 23 -4.49 1.98 -28.58
C LEU A 23 -4.23 3.50 -28.61
N VAL A 24 -3.09 3.95 -28.09
CA VAL A 24 -2.65 5.35 -28.20
C VAL A 24 -2.44 5.75 -29.66
N TYR A 25 -1.80 4.90 -30.47
CA TYR A 25 -1.62 5.13 -31.90
C TYR A 25 -2.97 5.33 -32.63
N VAL A 26 -3.98 4.52 -32.31
CA VAL A 26 -5.34 4.65 -32.86
C VAL A 26 -5.97 5.97 -32.42
N GLN A 27 -5.81 6.36 -31.15
CA GLN A 27 -6.36 7.62 -30.64
C GLN A 27 -5.74 8.84 -31.34
N ASP A 28 -4.45 8.80 -31.61
CA ASP A 28 -3.70 9.93 -32.18
C ASP A 28 -3.80 10.01 -33.72
N ASN A 29 -3.78 8.88 -34.44
CA ASN A 29 -3.74 8.88 -35.91
C ASN A 29 -5.09 8.61 -36.58
N VAL A 30 -5.92 7.73 -36.02
CA VAL A 30 -7.22 7.35 -36.60
C VAL A 30 -8.34 8.21 -36.02
N GLY A 31 -8.19 8.58 -34.75
CA GLY A 31 -9.04 9.54 -34.07
C GLY A 31 -9.58 9.01 -32.75
N ARG A 32 -9.76 9.93 -31.81
CA ARG A 32 -10.20 9.66 -30.44
C ARG A 32 -11.50 8.87 -30.34
N ARG A 33 -12.44 9.05 -31.28
CA ARG A 33 -13.73 8.33 -31.31
C ARG A 33 -13.54 6.83 -31.48
N TRP A 34 -12.59 6.41 -32.31
CA TRP A 34 -12.27 5.00 -32.55
C TRP A 34 -11.54 4.37 -31.37
N GLY A 35 -10.59 5.10 -30.77
CA GLY A 35 -9.89 4.63 -29.57
C GLY A 35 -10.85 4.41 -28.39
N TYR A 36 -11.69 5.40 -28.06
CA TYR A 36 -12.67 5.24 -26.99
C TYR A 36 -13.78 4.25 -27.34
N GLY A 37 -14.22 4.20 -28.60
CA GLY A 37 -15.18 3.21 -29.08
C GLY A 37 -14.68 1.77 -28.89
N ALA A 38 -13.41 1.51 -29.21
CA ALA A 38 -12.79 0.21 -28.99
C ALA A 38 -12.80 -0.19 -27.50
N CYS A 39 -12.54 0.75 -26.59
CA CYS A 39 -12.63 0.50 -25.14
C CYS A 39 -14.05 0.12 -24.72
N VAL A 40 -15.08 0.80 -25.22
CA VAL A 40 -16.48 0.49 -24.91
C VAL A 40 -16.83 -0.91 -25.40
N VAL A 41 -16.50 -1.23 -26.65
CA VAL A 41 -16.75 -2.57 -27.23
C VAL A 41 -16.04 -3.66 -26.42
N ALA A 42 -14.79 -3.44 -26.01
CA ALA A 42 -14.04 -4.40 -25.21
C ALA A 42 -14.68 -4.64 -23.82
N ILE A 43 -15.15 -3.58 -23.15
CA ILE A 43 -15.86 -3.69 -21.87
C ILE A 43 -17.18 -4.45 -22.04
N LEU A 44 -17.97 -4.11 -23.07
CA LEU A 44 -19.25 -4.79 -23.34
C LEU A 44 -19.04 -6.27 -23.69
N ALA A 45 -18.02 -6.59 -24.48
CA ALA A 45 -17.65 -7.96 -24.78
C ALA A 45 -17.20 -8.72 -23.51
N GLY A 46 -16.36 -8.10 -22.68
CA GLY A 46 -15.92 -8.67 -21.40
C GLY A 46 -17.10 -8.91 -20.45
N LEU A 47 -18.04 -7.97 -20.36
CA LEU A 47 -19.26 -8.11 -19.59
C LEU A 47 -20.14 -9.24 -20.13
N GLY A 48 -20.29 -9.35 -21.46
CA GLY A 48 -21.03 -10.44 -22.11
C GLY A 48 -20.44 -11.81 -21.77
N VAL A 49 -19.12 -11.96 -21.85
CA VAL A 49 -18.40 -13.20 -21.46
C VAL A 49 -18.57 -13.50 -19.97
N PHE A 50 -18.46 -12.47 -19.12
CA PHE A 50 -18.64 -12.61 -17.68
C PHE A 50 -20.05 -13.10 -17.33
N LEU A 51 -21.09 -12.48 -17.91
CA LEU A 51 -22.48 -12.85 -17.69
C LEU A 51 -22.79 -14.25 -18.22
N ALA A 52 -22.31 -14.60 -19.42
CA ALA A 52 -22.45 -15.96 -19.97
C ALA A 52 -21.72 -17.04 -19.12
N GLY A 53 -20.67 -16.66 -18.39
CA GLY A 53 -19.94 -17.52 -17.46
C GLY A 53 -20.61 -17.70 -16.09
N THR A 54 -21.56 -16.82 -15.73
CA THR A 54 -22.26 -16.80 -14.43
C THR A 54 -22.79 -18.17 -13.97
N PRO A 55 -23.45 -19.01 -14.79
CA PRO A 55 -23.95 -20.31 -14.33
C PRO A 55 -22.85 -21.31 -13.96
N ARG A 56 -21.60 -21.08 -14.39
CA ARG A 56 -20.44 -21.95 -14.07
C ARG A 56 -19.67 -21.46 -12.84
N TYR A 57 -20.00 -20.30 -12.28
CA TYR A 57 -19.29 -19.74 -11.15
C TYR A 57 -19.72 -20.37 -9.83
N ARG A 58 -18.74 -20.68 -8.99
CA ARG A 58 -18.96 -21.08 -7.60
C ARG A 58 -18.93 -19.84 -6.71
N PHE A 59 -20.11 -19.36 -6.32
CA PHE A 59 -20.24 -18.19 -5.47
C PHE A 59 -19.68 -18.46 -4.07
N LYS A 60 -18.83 -17.56 -3.58
CA LYS A 60 -18.41 -17.53 -2.18
C LYS A 60 -19.47 -16.82 -1.36
N LYS A 61 -19.70 -17.28 -0.12
CA LYS A 61 -20.57 -16.58 0.84
C LYS A 61 -20.04 -15.16 1.05
N LEU A 62 -20.94 -14.18 1.23
CA LEU A 62 -20.56 -12.79 1.46
C LEU A 62 -19.71 -12.72 2.74
N ALA A 63 -18.42 -12.40 2.57
CA ALA A 63 -17.60 -11.98 3.70
C ALA A 63 -18.06 -10.57 4.09
N GLY A 64 -18.47 -10.36 5.34
CA GLY A 64 -18.84 -9.03 5.84
C GLY A 64 -17.72 -8.03 5.61
N SER A 65 -18.06 -6.77 5.30
CA SER A 65 -17.06 -5.73 5.07
C SER A 65 -16.45 -5.26 6.39
N PRO A 66 -15.11 -5.27 6.54
CA PRO A 66 -14.47 -4.67 7.71
C PRO A 66 -14.81 -3.18 7.87
N LEU A 67 -15.09 -2.47 6.77
CA LEU A 67 -15.49 -1.05 6.82
C LEU A 67 -16.82 -0.84 7.55
N THR A 68 -17.80 -1.74 7.39
CA THR A 68 -19.08 -1.59 8.07
C THR A 68 -18.95 -1.80 9.58
N GLN A 69 -18.02 -2.67 10.01
CA GLN A 69 -17.71 -2.85 11.43
C GLN A 69 -17.06 -1.59 12.02
N ILE A 70 -16.08 -1.01 11.33
CA ILE A 70 -15.45 0.25 11.76
C ILE A 70 -16.49 1.36 11.84
N ALA A 71 -17.30 1.56 10.79
CA ALA A 71 -18.32 2.60 10.75
C ALA A 71 -19.36 2.43 11.86
N ALA A 72 -19.80 1.20 12.15
CA ALA A 72 -20.73 0.92 13.23
C ALA A 72 -20.13 1.26 14.60
N VAL A 73 -18.87 0.88 14.85
CA VAL A 73 -18.16 1.19 16.10
C VAL A 73 -17.92 2.69 16.25
N THR A 74 -17.47 3.38 15.20
CA THR A 74 -17.27 4.83 15.22
C THR A 74 -18.59 5.59 15.43
N ALA A 75 -19.66 5.17 14.76
CA ALA A 75 -20.99 5.77 14.95
C ALA A 75 -21.54 5.53 16.36
N ALA A 76 -21.37 4.32 16.91
CA ALA A 76 -21.78 3.99 18.27
C ALA A 76 -20.98 4.80 19.30
N ALA A 77 -19.65 4.91 19.12
CA ALA A 77 -18.78 5.72 19.98
C ALA A 77 -19.14 7.20 19.92
N TRP A 78 -19.42 7.74 18.73
CA TRP A 78 -19.81 9.13 18.54
C TRP A 78 -21.16 9.45 19.18
N ARG A 79 -22.16 8.57 19.03
CA ARG A 79 -23.48 8.74 19.66
C ARG A 79 -23.41 8.65 21.18
N LYS A 80 -22.53 7.80 21.71
CA LYS A 80 -22.38 7.57 23.16
C LYS A 80 -21.32 8.46 23.83
N ARG A 81 -20.75 9.43 23.11
CA ARG A 81 -19.68 10.32 23.62
C ARG A 81 -20.08 11.20 24.81
N ALA A 82 -21.39 11.39 25.02
CA ALA A 82 -21.94 12.21 26.09
C ALA A 82 -22.29 11.42 27.37
N LEU A 83 -22.13 10.09 27.35
CA LEU A 83 -22.42 9.25 28.51
C LEU A 83 -21.16 9.10 29.39
N PRO A 84 -21.28 9.21 30.73
CA PRO A 84 -20.17 8.94 31.64
C PRO A 84 -19.74 7.47 31.49
N LEU A 85 -18.43 7.21 31.42
CA LEU A 85 -17.93 5.85 31.37
C LEU A 85 -18.26 5.14 32.70
N PRO A 86 -18.95 3.98 32.68
CA PRO A 86 -19.18 3.19 33.88
C PRO A 86 -17.85 2.68 34.46
N SER A 87 -17.74 2.72 35.79
CA SER A 87 -16.53 2.37 36.55
C SER A 87 -16.18 0.88 36.49
N ASP A 88 -17.18 0.01 36.28
CA ASP A 88 -17.01 -1.45 36.30
C ASP A 88 -16.94 -2.08 34.89
N PRO A 89 -15.85 -2.80 34.56
CA PRO A 89 -15.62 -3.43 33.25
C PRO A 89 -16.61 -4.56 32.87
N SER A 90 -17.34 -5.14 33.82
CA SER A 90 -18.27 -6.27 33.63
C SER A 90 -19.63 -5.88 33.04
N SER A 91 -19.89 -4.58 32.87
CA SER A 91 -21.14 -4.03 32.30
C SER A 91 -21.09 -3.79 30.79
N LEU A 92 -19.97 -4.14 30.14
CA LEU A 92 -19.77 -3.99 28.71
C LEU A 92 -20.34 -5.20 27.96
N TYR A 93 -21.13 -4.94 26.92
CA TYR A 93 -21.73 -5.96 26.06
C TYR A 93 -20.66 -6.82 25.40
N ASP A 94 -20.63 -8.11 25.73
CA ASP A 94 -19.58 -9.04 25.32
C ASP A 94 -20.03 -10.02 24.23
N VAL A 95 -19.05 -10.64 23.58
CA VAL A 95 -19.31 -11.65 22.52
C VAL A 95 -20.05 -12.87 23.09
N ASP A 96 -19.88 -13.14 24.39
CA ASP A 96 -20.57 -14.19 25.12
C ASP A 96 -22.07 -13.85 25.33
N ASP A 97 -22.44 -12.58 25.46
CA ASP A 97 -23.83 -12.11 25.54
C ASP A 97 -24.54 -12.23 24.16
N ALA A 98 -23.82 -11.91 23.07
CA ALA A 98 -24.35 -12.04 21.71
C ALA A 98 -24.50 -13.51 21.28
N ALA A 99 -23.57 -14.38 21.69
CA ALA A 99 -23.66 -15.82 21.49
C ALA A 99 -24.79 -16.45 22.34
N ALA A 100 -25.00 -15.98 23.58
CA ALA A 100 -26.12 -16.38 24.43
C ALA A 100 -27.49 -15.87 23.92
N ALA A 101 -27.51 -14.75 23.17
CA ALA A 101 -28.70 -14.19 22.53
C ALA A 101 -29.05 -14.85 21.16
N GLY A 102 -28.28 -15.84 20.71
CA GLY A 102 -28.55 -16.59 19.48
C GLY A 102 -28.15 -15.87 18.18
N GLU A 103 -27.30 -14.84 18.25
CA GLU A 103 -26.81 -14.15 17.05
C GLU A 103 -25.70 -14.95 16.36
N ASP A 104 -25.71 -14.94 15.02
CA ASP A 104 -24.75 -15.69 14.18
C ASP A 104 -23.37 -14.98 14.22
N VAL A 105 -22.57 -15.29 15.24
CA VAL A 105 -21.23 -14.73 15.46
C VAL A 105 -20.24 -15.38 14.49
N GLY A 106 -20.36 -15.06 13.20
CA GLY A 106 -19.51 -15.59 12.13
C GLY A 106 -18.01 -15.39 12.40
N GLY A 107 -17.36 -16.41 12.96
CA GLY A 107 -15.91 -16.53 13.11
C GLY A 107 -15.21 -15.49 13.99
N LYS A 108 -15.94 -14.66 14.76
CA LYS A 108 -15.31 -13.64 15.62
C LYS A 108 -14.68 -14.32 16.83
N ARG A 109 -13.35 -14.35 16.90
CA ARG A 109 -12.61 -14.84 18.08
C ARG A 109 -12.54 -13.75 19.16
N LYS A 110 -12.76 -14.15 20.41
CA LYS A 110 -12.62 -13.33 21.63
C LYS A 110 -11.21 -12.71 21.68
N LEU A 111 -11.14 -11.38 21.68
CA LEU A 111 -9.91 -10.61 21.86
C LEU A 111 -9.93 -10.05 23.29
N PRO A 112 -9.00 -10.45 24.19
CA PRO A 112 -9.06 -10.06 25.59
C PRO A 112 -8.86 -8.55 25.76
N HIS A 113 -9.68 -7.97 26.63
CA HIS A 113 -9.72 -6.54 26.91
C HIS A 113 -8.45 -6.12 27.65
N SER A 114 -7.66 -5.21 27.08
CA SER A 114 -6.44 -4.71 27.73
C SER A 114 -6.50 -3.19 27.93
N LYS A 115 -6.25 -2.74 29.18
CA LYS A 115 -6.35 -1.34 29.63
C LYS A 115 -5.03 -0.90 30.30
N GLN A 116 -4.11 -0.26 29.57
CA GLN A 116 -3.16 0.79 30.03
C GLN A 116 -2.32 1.29 28.85
N CYS A 117 -2.61 2.39 28.15
CA CYS A 117 -3.17 3.73 28.44
C CYS A 117 -4.70 3.82 28.62
N ARG A 118 -5.37 3.14 29.56
CA ARG A 118 -6.75 2.70 29.26
C ARG A 118 -6.83 2.02 27.87
N PHE A 119 -5.68 1.53 27.38
CA PHE A 119 -5.33 1.05 26.04
C PHE A 119 -4.10 0.15 26.20
N LEU A 120 -4.35 -1.10 26.53
CA LEU A 120 -3.40 -2.20 26.30
C LEU A 120 -2.21 -2.41 27.27
N ASP A 121 -2.42 -2.72 28.55
CA ASP A 121 -1.57 -3.70 29.28
C ASP A 121 -1.98 -3.90 30.75
N GLN A 122 -2.91 -4.82 31.02
CA GLN A 122 -2.92 -5.57 32.30
C GLN A 122 -3.89 -6.78 32.23
N ALA A 123 -3.56 -7.78 31.41
CA ALA A 123 -4.27 -9.06 31.38
C ALA A 123 -3.36 -10.18 30.87
N ALA A 124 -2.55 -10.74 31.77
CA ALA A 124 -2.12 -12.13 31.75
C ALA A 124 -1.34 -12.46 33.04
N ILE A 125 -2.04 -12.45 34.18
CA ILE A 125 -1.57 -13.12 35.40
C ILE A 125 -2.67 -14.08 35.82
N VAL A 126 -2.35 -15.37 35.82
CA VAL A 126 -2.96 -16.37 36.70
C VAL A 126 -1.84 -17.33 37.11
N GLU A 127 -1.68 -17.45 38.42
CA GLU A 127 -0.84 -18.43 39.11
C GLU A 127 -1.35 -19.85 38.86
N VAL A 128 -0.44 -20.80 38.65
CA VAL A 128 -0.69 -22.21 39.02
C VAL A 128 0.56 -22.73 39.73
N GLU A 129 0.27 -23.36 40.86
CA GLU A 129 1.13 -23.70 41.98
C GLU A 129 1.93 -25.01 41.77
N LEU A 130 3.21 -24.95 42.18
CA LEU A 130 4.16 -25.95 42.70
C LEU A 130 4.08 -27.45 42.27
N GLU A 131 5.19 -27.98 41.71
CA GLU A 131 6.21 -28.83 42.39
C GLU A 131 7.25 -29.41 41.39
N PRO A 132 8.47 -29.81 41.82
CA PRO A 132 9.65 -29.97 40.97
C PRO A 132 10.04 -31.44 40.66
N SER A 133 10.75 -31.67 39.55
CA SER A 133 11.81 -32.71 39.48
C SER A 133 12.62 -32.65 38.17
N SER A 134 13.87 -32.20 38.33
CA SER A 134 15.17 -32.67 37.79
C SER A 134 15.33 -33.50 36.50
N PRO A 135 16.55 -33.47 35.90
CA PRO A 135 16.73 -33.38 34.45
C PRO A 135 17.23 -34.66 33.80
N SER A 136 17.01 -34.84 32.50
CA SER A 136 18.02 -35.51 31.67
C SER A 136 17.87 -35.29 30.16
N SER A 137 19.05 -35.16 29.54
CA SER A 137 19.39 -35.69 28.22
C SER A 137 19.13 -34.83 26.97
N GLY A 138 20.24 -34.60 26.24
CA GLY A 138 20.23 -34.85 24.80
C GLY A 138 20.37 -33.62 23.91
N LYS A 139 21.61 -33.13 23.76
CA LYS A 139 22.01 -32.22 22.67
C LYS A 139 21.50 -32.73 21.31
N LYS A 140 20.53 -32.04 20.70
CA LYS A 140 20.21 -32.18 19.27
C LYS A 140 20.63 -30.91 18.53
N LYS A 141 21.76 -30.98 17.81
CA LYS A 141 22.18 -29.97 16.83
C LYS A 141 21.16 -29.93 15.69
N ARG A 142 20.28 -28.92 15.66
CA ARG A 142 19.45 -28.61 14.48
C ARG A 142 20.36 -27.99 13.40
N LYS A 143 20.30 -28.53 12.18
CA LYS A 143 21.00 -27.99 11.00
C LYS A 143 20.54 -26.54 10.77
N LYS A 144 21.49 -25.61 10.87
CA LYS A 144 21.28 -24.16 10.85
C LYS A 144 21.41 -23.59 9.44
N TRP A 145 20.52 -23.99 8.54
CA TRP A 145 20.30 -23.30 7.26
C TRP A 145 18.80 -23.32 6.98
N ALA A 146 18.24 -22.16 6.63
CA ALA A 146 16.83 -21.87 6.34
C ALA A 146 15.93 -21.41 7.52
N VAL A 147 16.41 -20.47 8.34
CA VAL A 147 15.50 -19.53 9.01
C VAL A 147 16.12 -18.14 8.90
N CYS A 148 15.74 -17.37 7.86
CA CYS A 148 15.97 -15.93 7.88
C CYS A 148 15.19 -15.37 9.06
N THR A 149 15.86 -14.61 9.92
CA THR A 149 15.16 -13.94 11.02
C THR A 149 14.19 -12.93 10.42
N VAL A 150 12.99 -12.80 10.98
CA VAL A 150 11.97 -11.91 10.40
C VAL A 150 12.47 -10.47 10.30
N THR A 151 13.42 -10.09 11.16
CA THR A 151 14.21 -8.86 11.08
C THR A 151 14.93 -8.67 9.74
N GLU A 152 15.61 -9.69 9.18
CA GLU A 152 16.28 -9.60 7.87
C GLU A 152 15.28 -9.37 6.73
N VAL A 153 14.10 -9.99 6.83
CA VAL A 153 13.02 -9.84 5.84
C VAL A 153 12.40 -8.44 5.92
N GLU A 154 12.31 -7.86 7.11
CA GLU A 154 11.82 -6.50 7.35
C GLU A 154 12.81 -5.43 6.88
N GLU A 155 14.10 -5.60 7.16
CA GLU A 155 15.17 -4.74 6.66
C GLU A 155 15.17 -4.69 5.12
N VAL A 156 15.03 -5.86 4.46
CA VAL A 156 14.95 -5.93 2.99
C VAL A 156 13.75 -5.16 2.43
N LYS A 157 12.62 -5.08 3.14
CA LYS A 157 11.44 -4.34 2.66
C LYS A 157 11.60 -2.83 2.80
N GLN A 158 12.14 -2.37 3.92
CA GLN A 158 12.50 -0.96 4.08
C GLN A 158 13.50 -0.54 3.01
N VAL A 159 14.47 -1.40 2.69
CA VAL A 159 15.41 -1.18 1.58
C VAL A 159 14.68 -1.09 0.23
N ARG A 160 13.68 -1.93 -0.06
CA ARG A 160 12.91 -1.83 -1.31
C ARG A 160 12.17 -0.50 -1.44
N ILE A 161 11.49 -0.05 -0.38
CA ILE A 161 10.78 1.23 -0.40
C ILE A 161 11.79 2.39 -0.54
N PHE A 162 12.90 2.33 0.19
CA PHE A 162 13.98 3.31 0.09
C PHE A 162 14.55 3.40 -1.33
N VAL A 163 14.88 2.26 -1.95
CA VAL A 163 15.40 2.18 -3.32
C VAL A 163 14.39 2.79 -4.30
N GLY A 164 13.10 2.47 -4.17
CA GLY A 164 12.09 3.03 -5.06
C GLY A 164 11.92 4.55 -4.93
N LEU A 165 11.93 5.08 -3.70
CA LEU A 165 11.91 6.53 -3.45
C LEU A 165 13.18 7.22 -3.96
N PHE A 166 14.34 6.59 -3.78
CA PHE A 166 15.62 7.10 -4.28
C PHE A 166 15.65 7.16 -5.82
N LEU A 167 15.19 6.10 -6.49
CA LEU A 167 15.04 6.08 -7.95
C LEU A 167 14.08 7.16 -8.45
N SER A 168 13.02 7.46 -7.70
CA SER A 168 12.09 8.54 -8.03
C SER A 168 12.75 9.92 -7.97
N ILE A 169 13.62 10.18 -6.98
CA ILE A 169 14.42 11.42 -6.90
C ILE A 169 15.35 11.53 -8.11
N LEU A 170 16.07 10.45 -8.43
CA LEU A 170 16.96 10.41 -9.58
C LEU A 170 16.20 10.65 -10.89
N ALA A 171 15.00 10.08 -11.03
CA ALA A 171 14.14 10.30 -12.19
C ALA A 171 13.75 11.77 -12.37
N MET A 172 13.38 12.46 -11.28
CA MET A 172 13.04 13.90 -11.33
C MET A 172 14.27 14.76 -11.65
N ALA A 173 15.45 14.41 -11.11
CA ALA A 173 16.69 15.11 -11.43
C ALA A 173 17.07 14.93 -12.91
N VAL A 174 16.98 13.69 -13.43
CA VAL A 174 17.19 13.40 -14.85
C VAL A 174 16.19 14.16 -15.71
N ALA A 175 14.90 14.19 -15.35
CA ALA A 175 13.89 14.97 -16.07
C ALA A 175 14.21 16.47 -16.13
N GLY A 176 14.67 17.05 -15.01
CA GLY A 176 15.11 18.44 -14.95
C GLY A 176 16.33 18.73 -15.83
N LEU A 177 17.28 17.79 -15.93
CA LEU A 177 18.45 17.92 -16.80
C LEU A 177 18.09 17.76 -18.28
N THR A 178 17.27 16.75 -18.60
CA THR A 178 16.72 16.50 -19.93
C THR A 178 15.97 17.72 -20.45
N GLU A 179 15.14 18.35 -19.62
CA GLU A 179 14.39 19.54 -20.00
C GLU A 179 15.28 20.77 -20.23
N ARG A 180 16.33 20.96 -19.41
CA ARG A 180 17.33 22.00 -19.64
C ARG A 180 18.07 21.80 -20.95
N HIS A 181 18.48 20.56 -21.24
CA HIS A 181 19.12 20.21 -22.51
C HIS A 181 18.16 20.47 -23.69
N ARG A 182 16.87 20.15 -23.53
CA ARG A 182 15.83 20.40 -24.52
C ARG A 182 15.64 21.88 -24.83
N LEU A 183 15.54 22.72 -23.81
CA LEU A 183 15.38 24.17 -23.96
C LEU A 183 16.59 24.80 -24.66
N SER A 184 17.81 24.39 -24.32
CA SER A 184 19.04 24.86 -24.98
C SER A 184 19.08 24.47 -26.46
N ALA A 185 18.72 23.22 -26.79
CA ALA A 185 18.69 22.75 -28.17
C ALA A 185 17.57 23.41 -29.00
N SER A 186 16.40 23.63 -28.41
CA SER A 186 15.27 24.34 -29.03
C SER A 186 15.64 25.78 -29.39
N THR A 187 16.36 26.47 -28.50
CA THR A 187 16.89 27.84 -28.77
C THR A 187 17.92 27.85 -29.90
N ALA A 188 18.66 26.75 -30.08
CA ALA A 188 19.62 26.57 -31.19
C ALA A 188 18.97 26.04 -32.48
N GLY A 189 17.65 25.77 -32.50
CA GLY A 189 16.94 25.23 -33.66
C GLY A 189 17.21 23.75 -33.95
N ILE A 190 17.77 23.00 -33.00
CA ILE A 190 18.11 21.58 -33.15
C ILE A 190 16.91 20.72 -32.71
N GLN A 191 16.40 19.88 -33.60
CA GLN A 191 15.37 18.90 -33.27
C GLN A 191 15.99 17.73 -32.48
N LEU A 192 15.45 17.47 -31.30
CA LEU A 192 15.92 16.39 -30.43
C LEU A 192 15.12 15.09 -30.66
N SER A 193 15.80 13.97 -30.45
CA SER A 193 15.16 12.66 -30.45
C SER A 193 14.35 12.41 -29.18
N VAL A 194 13.23 11.69 -29.33
CA VAL A 194 12.37 11.23 -28.22
C VAL A 194 13.11 10.32 -27.23
N PHE A 195 14.18 9.64 -27.66
CA PHE A 195 14.98 8.76 -26.80
C PHE A 195 15.59 9.48 -25.58
N LEU A 196 15.71 10.81 -25.61
CA LEU A 196 16.18 11.62 -24.47
C LEU A 196 15.29 11.47 -23.22
N ILE A 197 14.02 11.10 -23.40
CA ILE A 197 13.02 10.96 -22.32
C ILE A 197 13.00 9.51 -21.76
N VAL A 198 13.63 8.55 -22.43
CA VAL A 198 13.64 7.15 -21.99
C VAL A 198 14.26 6.95 -20.60
N PRO A 199 15.39 7.59 -20.24
CA PRO A 199 16.00 7.38 -18.92
C PRO A 199 15.10 7.78 -17.75
N GLN A 200 14.37 8.89 -17.86
CA GLN A 200 13.43 9.31 -16.80
C GLN A 200 12.27 8.32 -16.65
N PHE A 201 11.69 7.82 -17.76
CA PHE A 201 10.58 6.87 -17.69
C PHE A 201 11.01 5.51 -17.14
N LEU A 202 12.20 5.04 -17.49
CA LEU A 202 12.76 3.80 -16.92
C LEU A 202 12.97 3.93 -15.40
N LEU A 203 13.52 5.04 -14.94
CA LEU A 203 13.76 5.28 -13.52
C LEU A 203 12.45 5.41 -12.73
N VAL A 204 11.45 6.14 -13.26
CA VAL A 204 10.11 6.21 -12.63
C VAL A 204 9.48 4.82 -12.55
N GLY A 205 9.46 4.07 -13.65
CA GLY A 205 8.84 2.73 -13.69
C GLY A 205 9.53 1.73 -12.75
N ALA A 206 10.87 1.76 -12.68
CA ALA A 206 11.61 0.94 -11.73
C ALA A 206 11.32 1.36 -10.28
N GLY A 207 11.31 2.68 -10.01
CA GLY A 207 11.01 3.24 -8.69
C GLY A 207 9.62 2.83 -8.20
N GLU A 208 8.61 2.96 -9.06
CA GLU A 208 7.24 2.58 -8.78
C GLU A 208 7.12 1.07 -8.48
N ALA A 209 7.75 0.20 -9.27
CA ALA A 209 7.72 -1.24 -9.02
C ALA A 209 8.27 -1.62 -7.64
N PHE A 210 9.38 -1.02 -7.21
CA PHE A 210 9.97 -1.29 -5.90
C PHE A 210 9.13 -0.75 -4.75
N THR A 211 8.66 0.51 -4.86
CA THR A 211 7.85 1.14 -3.82
C THR A 211 6.48 0.47 -3.69
N TYR A 212 5.81 0.15 -4.81
CA TYR A 212 4.50 -0.50 -4.82
C TYR A 212 4.53 -1.85 -4.10
N ILE A 213 5.50 -2.71 -4.45
CA ILE A 213 5.63 -4.05 -3.84
C ILE A 213 5.96 -3.91 -2.35
N GLY A 214 6.85 -2.98 -1.98
CA GLY A 214 7.22 -2.75 -0.59
C GLY A 214 6.06 -2.24 0.26
N GLN A 215 5.30 -1.26 -0.24
CA GLN A 215 4.12 -0.72 0.44
C GLN A 215 3.02 -1.77 0.60
N LEU A 216 2.68 -2.48 -0.47
CA LEU A 216 1.61 -3.49 -0.44
C LEU A 216 1.94 -4.60 0.56
N ASP A 217 3.18 -5.10 0.58
CA ASP A 217 3.59 -6.14 1.53
C ASP A 217 3.59 -5.66 2.99
N PHE A 218 4.04 -4.43 3.23
CA PHE A 218 3.98 -3.80 4.55
C PHE A 218 2.54 -3.68 5.06
N PHE A 219 1.66 -3.08 4.25
CA PHE A 219 0.25 -2.90 4.63
C PHE A 219 -0.46 -4.23 4.86
N LEU A 220 -0.17 -5.27 4.05
CA LEU A 220 -0.83 -6.56 4.18
C LEU A 220 -0.40 -7.32 5.44
N ARG A 221 0.83 -7.09 5.93
CA ARG A 221 1.37 -7.74 7.13
C ARG A 221 0.95 -7.04 8.42
N GLU A 222 0.91 -5.71 8.42
CA GLU A 222 0.55 -4.94 9.61
C GLU A 222 -0.96 -5.06 9.95
N CYS A 223 -1.80 -5.23 8.92
CA CYS A 223 -3.24 -5.40 9.13
C CYS A 223 -3.59 -6.74 9.83
N PRO A 224 -4.60 -6.76 10.73
CA PRO A 224 -5.11 -8.00 11.33
C PRO A 224 -5.56 -9.02 10.27
N ARG A 225 -5.46 -10.32 10.58
CA ARG A 225 -5.75 -11.42 9.63
C ARG A 225 -7.14 -11.33 9.01
N ASP A 226 -8.13 -10.82 9.75
CA ASP A 226 -9.52 -10.68 9.31
C ASP A 226 -9.81 -9.38 8.55
N MET A 227 -8.83 -8.48 8.43
CA MET A 227 -8.99 -7.15 7.82
C MET A 227 -8.06 -6.92 6.61
N LYS A 228 -7.56 -7.98 5.97
CA LYS A 228 -6.66 -7.85 4.81
C LYS A 228 -7.27 -7.04 3.64
N THR A 229 -8.59 -7.03 3.48
CA THR A 229 -9.27 -6.19 2.47
C THR A 229 -9.20 -4.70 2.80
N MET A 230 -9.14 -4.32 4.09
CA MET A 230 -8.92 -2.94 4.53
C MET A 230 -7.54 -2.44 4.09
N SER A 231 -6.53 -3.31 4.17
CA SER A 231 -5.16 -3.02 3.74
C SER A 231 -5.09 -2.53 2.30
N THR A 232 -5.72 -3.26 1.38
CA THR A 232 -5.80 -2.87 -0.04
C THR A 232 -6.56 -1.56 -0.22
N GLY A 233 -7.63 -1.33 0.55
CA GLY A 233 -8.38 -0.06 0.54
C GLY A 233 -7.56 1.14 1.03
N LEU A 234 -6.79 0.99 2.11
CA LEU A 234 -5.88 2.02 2.61
C LEU A 234 -4.78 2.32 1.58
N PHE A 235 -4.20 1.27 1.00
CA PHE A 235 -3.19 1.40 -0.05
C PHE A 235 -3.71 2.19 -1.27
N LEU A 236 -4.89 1.84 -1.78
CA LEU A 236 -5.51 2.56 -2.90
C LEU A 236 -5.87 4.01 -2.54
N THR A 237 -6.29 4.26 -1.29
CA THR A 237 -6.55 5.62 -0.79
C THR A 237 -5.26 6.44 -0.80
N THR A 238 -4.12 5.88 -0.40
CA THR A 238 -2.82 6.57 -0.46
C THR A 238 -2.45 6.95 -1.89
N LEU A 239 -2.66 6.06 -2.87
CA LEU A 239 -2.44 6.38 -4.29
C LEU A 239 -3.36 7.53 -4.75
N SER A 240 -4.65 7.46 -4.40
CA SER A 240 -5.61 8.51 -4.76
C SER A 240 -5.24 9.88 -4.16
N LEU A 241 -4.85 9.91 -2.88
CA LEU A 241 -4.36 11.12 -2.21
C LEU A 241 -3.13 11.67 -2.94
N GLY A 242 -2.21 10.81 -3.40
CA GLY A 242 -1.06 11.21 -4.21
C GLY A 242 -1.45 11.94 -5.49
N PHE A 243 -2.43 11.42 -6.25
CA PHE A 243 -2.92 12.08 -7.46
C PHE A 243 -3.60 13.43 -7.16
N PHE A 244 -4.41 13.51 -6.10
CA PHE A 244 -5.02 14.79 -5.69
C PHE A 244 -3.98 15.82 -5.25
N LEU A 245 -2.97 15.41 -4.48
CA LEU A 245 -1.86 16.26 -4.08
C LEU A 245 -1.06 16.75 -5.30
N SER A 246 -0.85 15.89 -6.30
CA SER A 246 -0.21 16.26 -7.56
C SER A 246 -1.00 17.33 -8.31
N SER A 247 -2.31 17.16 -8.45
CA SER A 247 -3.18 18.15 -9.10
C SER A 247 -3.22 19.49 -8.33
N GLY A 248 -3.29 19.44 -7.00
CA GLY A 248 -3.20 20.61 -6.15
C GLY A 248 -1.87 21.34 -6.28
N LEU A 249 -0.76 20.61 -6.30
CA LEU A 249 0.59 21.16 -6.48
C LEU A 249 0.72 21.90 -7.81
N VAL A 250 0.27 21.30 -8.93
CA VAL A 250 0.27 21.94 -10.24
C VAL A 250 -0.55 23.23 -10.22
N SER A 251 -1.72 23.21 -9.59
CA SER A 251 -2.60 24.38 -9.48
C SER A 251 -1.94 25.53 -8.70
N VAL A 252 -1.30 25.22 -7.56
CA VAL A 252 -0.56 26.21 -6.75
C VAL A 252 0.62 26.79 -7.54
N VAL A 253 1.42 25.94 -8.18
CA VAL A 253 2.58 26.41 -8.97
C VAL A 253 2.11 27.29 -10.12
N HIS A 254 1.05 26.91 -10.84
CA HIS A 254 0.49 27.72 -11.92
C HIS A 254 0.00 29.08 -11.41
N ALA A 255 -0.71 29.13 -10.29
CA ALA A 255 -1.18 30.38 -9.69
C ALA A 255 -0.03 31.32 -9.27
N VAL A 256 0.99 30.79 -8.59
CA VAL A 256 2.14 31.56 -8.09
C VAL A 256 3.02 32.06 -9.24
N THR A 257 3.28 31.21 -10.24
CA THR A 257 4.21 31.54 -11.33
C THR A 257 3.62 32.48 -12.38
N THR A 258 2.29 32.50 -12.54
CA THR A 258 1.60 33.36 -13.51
C THR A 258 1.35 34.78 -12.96
N SER A 259 1.24 34.95 -11.64
CA SER A 259 0.87 36.23 -11.01
C SER A 259 1.95 37.32 -11.04
N GLY A 260 3.21 36.98 -11.38
CA GLY A 260 4.37 37.87 -11.22
C GLY A 260 4.96 38.47 -12.50
N GLY A 261 4.30 38.36 -13.66
CA GLY A 261 4.83 38.85 -14.95
C GLY A 261 6.10 38.15 -15.45
N ARG A 262 6.58 37.12 -14.75
CA ARG A 262 7.70 36.25 -15.13
C ARG A 262 7.21 35.12 -16.03
N ARG A 263 8.12 34.45 -16.73
CA ARG A 263 7.78 33.26 -17.53
C ARG A 263 7.18 32.18 -16.62
N PRO A 264 5.94 31.71 -16.88
CA PRO A 264 5.34 30.67 -16.06
C PRO A 264 6.12 29.36 -16.20
N TRP A 265 6.15 28.56 -15.13
CA TRP A 265 6.85 27.27 -15.16
C TRP A 265 6.10 26.27 -16.04
N LEU A 266 4.77 26.27 -15.93
CA LEU A 266 3.85 25.49 -16.77
C LEU A 266 3.15 26.44 -17.75
N ALA A 267 3.72 26.59 -18.94
CA ALA A 267 3.14 27.38 -20.02
C ALA A 267 2.37 26.48 -21.00
N ASN A 268 1.36 27.04 -21.69
CA ASN A 268 0.69 26.35 -22.80
C ASN A 268 1.66 26.02 -23.95
N ASP A 269 2.69 26.84 -24.12
CA ASP A 269 3.79 26.63 -25.05
C ASP A 269 5.02 26.18 -24.27
N ILE A 270 5.41 24.92 -24.45
CA ILE A 270 6.47 24.28 -23.67
C ILE A 270 7.84 24.93 -23.88
N ASP A 271 8.08 25.59 -25.01
CA ASP A 271 9.34 26.28 -25.31
C ASP A 271 9.44 27.64 -24.57
N LYS A 272 8.30 28.21 -24.19
CA LYS A 272 8.23 29.46 -23.43
C LYS A 272 8.21 29.21 -21.92
N GLY A 273 7.84 28.01 -21.50
CA GLY A 273 7.79 27.59 -20.10
C GLY A 273 9.16 27.23 -19.52
N ARG A 274 9.27 27.32 -18.19
CA ARG A 274 10.43 26.83 -17.44
C ARG A 274 10.07 25.56 -16.67
N LEU A 275 9.75 24.51 -17.42
CA LEU A 275 9.34 23.21 -16.87
C LEU A 275 10.47 22.56 -16.07
N ASP A 276 11.74 22.90 -16.36
CA ASP A 276 12.90 22.46 -15.60
C ASP A 276 12.79 22.79 -14.11
N TYR A 277 12.31 23.99 -13.76
CA TYR A 277 12.12 24.38 -12.36
C TYR A 277 11.04 23.56 -11.65
N PHE A 278 10.00 23.16 -12.37
CA PHE A 278 8.97 22.28 -11.82
C PHE A 278 9.52 20.88 -11.50
N TYR A 279 10.35 20.30 -12.38
CA TYR A 279 11.03 19.04 -12.09
C TYR A 279 12.01 19.14 -10.92
N TRP A 280 12.77 20.23 -10.81
CA TRP A 280 13.65 20.46 -9.65
C TRP A 280 12.86 20.63 -8.34
N LEU A 281 11.70 21.28 -8.38
CA LEU A 281 10.78 21.34 -7.25
C LEU A 281 10.31 19.94 -6.84
N LEU A 282 9.90 19.11 -7.80
CA LEU A 282 9.50 17.72 -7.52
C LEU A 282 10.66 16.89 -6.96
N ALA A 283 11.89 17.09 -7.44
CA ALA A 283 13.08 16.45 -6.90
C ALA A 283 13.34 16.87 -5.44
N ALA A 284 13.18 18.15 -5.11
CA ALA A 284 13.32 18.65 -3.75
C ALA A 284 12.24 18.11 -2.81
N ILE A 285 10.98 18.11 -3.24
CA ILE A 285 9.86 17.53 -2.48
C ILE A 285 10.08 16.02 -2.26
N SER A 286 10.53 15.29 -3.28
CA SER A 286 10.83 13.86 -3.18
C SER A 286 12.00 13.57 -2.24
N THR A 287 13.01 14.44 -2.22
CA THR A 287 14.14 14.35 -1.28
C THR A 287 13.69 14.59 0.15
N ALA A 288 12.84 15.59 0.39
CA ALA A 288 12.24 15.83 1.70
C ALA A 288 11.38 14.62 2.15
N ASN A 289 10.58 14.07 1.24
CA ASN A 289 9.78 12.87 1.50
C ASN A 289 10.65 11.66 1.89
N LEU A 290 11.79 11.45 1.22
CA LEU A 290 12.74 10.40 1.59
C LEU A 290 13.32 10.64 3.00
N GLY A 291 13.67 11.89 3.33
CA GLY A 291 14.14 12.25 4.67
C GLY A 291 13.12 11.95 5.77
N ILE A 292 11.86 12.34 5.55
CA ILE A 292 10.74 12.05 6.45
C ILE A 292 10.54 10.53 6.58
N PHE A 293 10.59 9.79 5.46
CA PHE A 293 10.47 8.34 5.47
C PHE A 293 11.59 7.69 6.29
N VAL A 294 12.84 8.08 6.11
CA VAL A 294 13.97 7.53 6.88
C VAL A 294 13.84 7.85 8.36
N ALA A 295 13.41 9.07 8.73
CA ALA A 295 13.19 9.44 10.11
C ALA A 295 12.07 8.60 10.76
N ALA A 296 10.93 8.44 10.06
CA ALA A 296 9.83 7.61 10.52
C ALA A 296 10.20 6.13 10.61
N ALA A 297 10.98 5.61 9.64
CA ALA A 297 11.44 4.22 9.61
C ALA A 297 12.36 3.90 10.79
N LYS A 298 13.23 4.84 11.20
CA LYS A 298 14.08 4.69 12.40
C LYS A 298 13.28 4.63 13.69
N GLY A 299 12.14 5.31 13.75
CA GLY A 299 11.25 5.33 14.92
C GLY A 299 10.21 4.21 14.95
N TYR A 300 10.10 3.39 13.89
CA TYR A 300 9.03 2.40 13.77
C TYR A 300 9.42 1.06 14.40
N VAL A 301 8.67 0.63 15.41
CA VAL A 301 8.80 -0.70 16.02
C VAL A 301 7.79 -1.65 15.39
N TYR A 302 8.29 -2.65 14.66
CA TYR A 302 7.48 -3.66 13.99
C TYR A 302 6.57 -4.44 14.94
N LYS A 303 5.41 -4.84 14.44
CA LYS A 303 4.40 -5.58 15.20
C LYS A 303 4.91 -6.88 15.80
N GLU A 304 5.79 -7.60 15.12
CA GLU A 304 6.37 -8.83 15.67
C GLU A 304 7.31 -8.54 16.84
N LYS A 305 8.13 -7.47 16.79
CA LYS A 305 8.91 -7.02 17.95
C LYS A 305 8.02 -6.53 19.09
N ARG A 306 6.88 -5.88 18.79
CA ARG A 306 5.90 -5.50 19.81
C ARG A 306 5.26 -6.72 20.47
N LEU A 307 4.92 -7.75 19.70
CA LEU A 307 4.37 -9.01 20.20
C LEU A 307 5.42 -9.82 20.98
N ALA A 308 6.68 -9.80 20.54
CA ALA A 308 7.81 -10.43 21.25
C ALA A 308 8.09 -9.72 22.58
N ASN A 309 8.17 -8.38 22.57
CA ASN A 309 8.39 -7.57 23.78
C ASN A 309 7.20 -7.64 24.74
N ALA A 310 5.99 -7.92 24.23
CA ALA A 310 4.81 -8.18 25.04
C ALA A 310 4.61 -9.67 25.40
N GLY A 311 5.62 -10.54 25.15
CA GLY A 311 5.64 -11.94 25.62
C GLY A 311 4.82 -12.96 24.80
N PHE A 312 4.14 -12.55 23.72
CA PHE A 312 3.19 -13.42 23.00
C PHE A 312 3.84 -14.45 22.06
N ILE A 313 5.12 -14.29 21.71
CA ILE A 313 5.80 -15.19 20.75
C ILE A 313 6.34 -16.47 21.43
N GLU A 314 6.77 -16.41 22.69
CA GLU A 314 7.18 -17.61 23.43
C GLU A 314 6.01 -18.58 23.63
N LEU A 315 4.83 -18.05 23.99
CA LEU A 315 3.59 -18.83 24.15
C LEU A 315 3.17 -19.59 22.88
N HIS A 316 3.32 -18.99 21.69
CA HIS A 316 2.89 -19.64 20.44
C HIS A 316 3.86 -20.73 19.97
N VAL A 317 5.15 -20.65 20.34
CA VAL A 317 6.14 -21.70 20.05
C VAL A 317 5.98 -22.88 21.03
N GLU A 318 5.63 -22.62 22.28
CA GLU A 318 5.28 -23.68 23.24
C GLU A 318 3.98 -24.40 22.88
N GLU A 319 2.91 -23.70 22.48
CA GLU A 319 1.63 -24.33 22.08
C GLU A 319 1.78 -25.29 20.90
N VAL A 320 2.62 -24.94 19.90
CA VAL A 320 2.88 -25.79 18.72
C VAL A 320 3.81 -26.96 19.05
N ALA A 321 4.69 -26.80 20.05
CA ALA A 321 5.55 -27.88 20.54
C ALA A 321 4.82 -28.87 21.47
N VAL A 322 3.75 -28.45 22.13
CA VAL A 322 2.91 -29.31 23.00
C VAL A 322 1.87 -30.11 22.20
N HIS A 323 1.54 -29.70 20.97
CA HIS A 323 0.56 -30.35 20.10
C HIS A 323 1.17 -31.14 18.91
N ALA A 324 2.49 -31.35 18.87
CA ALA A 324 3.18 -32.15 17.86
C ALA A 324 3.83 -33.39 18.48
#